data_AF-A0A7R9WSV0-F1
#
_entry.id   AF-A0A7R9WSV0-F1
#
_cell.length_a   1.000
_cell.length_b   1.000
_cell.length_c   1.000
_cell.angle_alpha   90.00
_cell.angle_beta   90.00
_cell.angle_gamma   90.00
#
_symmetry.space_group_name_H-M   'P 1'
#
loop_
_entity.id
_entity.type
_entity.pdbx_description
1 polymer ?
#
loop_
_entity_poly.entity_id
_entity_poly.type
_entity_poly.pdbx_seq_one_letter_code
_entity_poly.pdbx_strand_id
1 'polypeptide(L)'
;RKSTLLYPKANAASRFTAAWEPYIAANLHLYVEPLALFLRRARELDFSPREFRRSMNVVRRVFRVFTPEVVTVLNGLLASRQSNARFSSLVKKHEDNLGCHCPLEGWDLSLTSLQTSMHNLLEEAHLQHRKKVRDLGIIDRIEARLQTFFSTGAMSYEERSLAVIVARAKIIVAFPPGYEVLASDGAGTSGSISRSATGAGDGNVHRSNGGVLSADDRLKLLGGTAKISPLDMDEGDWYYAPPQSHELAFLVPWVIRASDAINERLGLHEEVVGGRGDERADKDKGDAAAAIAIALKTIGQWLLYAGVWRINLRFLADYRWILVFFFLRWLRQCIYG
;
A
#
# COMPACT_ATOMS: atom_id res chain seq x y z
N ARG A 1 36.31 3.06 -34.12
CA ARG A 1 35.45 4.12 -33.54
C ARG A 1 34.84 3.56 -32.25
N LYS A 2 35.19 4.09 -31.08
CA LYS A 2 34.58 3.67 -29.81
C LYS A 2 33.15 4.20 -29.81
N SER A 3 32.15 3.32 -29.86
CA SER A 3 30.76 3.72 -29.65
C SER A 3 30.61 4.18 -28.21
N THR A 4 30.35 5.46 -28.01
CA THR A 4 29.97 5.98 -26.70
C THR A 4 28.61 5.37 -26.37
N LEU A 5 28.56 4.50 -25.36
CA LEU A 5 27.31 3.94 -24.84
C LEU A 5 26.44 5.10 -24.33
N LEU A 6 25.49 5.54 -25.16
CA LEU A 6 24.47 6.50 -24.77
C LEU A 6 23.42 5.77 -23.95
N TYR A 7 23.47 5.94 -22.64
CA TYR A 7 22.42 5.43 -21.77
C TYR A 7 21.08 6.10 -22.13
N PRO A 8 20.03 5.33 -22.42
CA PRO A 8 18.73 5.90 -22.73
C PRO A 8 18.20 6.67 -21.51
N LYS A 9 17.57 7.82 -21.76
CA LYS A 9 16.84 8.55 -20.70
C LYS A 9 15.82 7.60 -20.07
N ALA A 10 15.59 7.71 -18.75
CA ALA A 10 14.60 6.88 -18.04
C ALA A 10 13.17 6.92 -18.65
N ASN A 11 12.88 8.00 -19.39
CA ASN A 11 11.61 8.26 -20.06
C ASN A 11 11.61 7.90 -21.56
N ALA A 12 12.73 7.41 -22.11
CA ALA A 12 12.79 6.99 -23.50
C ALA A 12 11.83 5.81 -23.73
N ALA A 13 11.20 5.78 -24.91
CA ALA A 13 10.39 4.64 -25.32
C ALA A 13 11.28 3.40 -25.43
N SER A 14 10.90 2.31 -24.76
CA SER A 14 11.53 1.01 -24.93
C SER A 14 11.32 0.57 -26.38
N ARG A 15 12.41 0.49 -27.14
CA ARG A 15 12.37 -0.05 -28.51
C ARG A 15 12.70 -1.53 -28.45
N PHE A 16 11.67 -2.35 -28.52
CA PHE A 16 11.86 -3.78 -28.67
C PHE A 16 12.49 -4.06 -30.05
N THR A 17 13.43 -5.01 -30.09
CA THR A 17 13.94 -5.60 -31.32
C THR A 17 14.00 -7.12 -31.13
N ALA A 18 13.87 -7.89 -32.21
CA ALA A 18 13.90 -9.36 -32.13
C ALA A 18 15.19 -9.93 -31.48
N ALA A 19 16.27 -9.14 -31.45
CA ALA A 19 17.50 -9.48 -30.73
C ALA A 19 17.30 -9.64 -29.21
N TRP A 20 16.22 -9.10 -28.64
CA TRP A 20 15.86 -9.24 -27.23
C TRP A 20 15.07 -10.50 -26.92
N GLU A 21 14.58 -11.26 -27.91
CA GLU A 21 13.83 -12.50 -27.68
C GLU A 21 14.56 -13.50 -26.77
N PRO A 22 15.86 -13.80 -26.96
CA PRO A 22 16.58 -14.72 -26.07
C PRO A 22 16.67 -14.18 -24.63
N TYR A 23 16.79 -12.86 -24.47
CA TYR A 23 16.83 -12.22 -23.16
C TYR A 23 15.47 -12.34 -22.46
N ILE A 24 14.37 -12.12 -23.17
CA ILE A 24 13.01 -12.31 -22.62
C ILE A 24 12.80 -13.77 -22.23
N ALA A 25 13.22 -14.73 -23.08
CA ALA A 25 13.12 -16.15 -22.76
C ALA A 25 13.90 -16.54 -21.51
N ALA A 26 15.13 -16.04 -21.36
CA ALA A 26 15.96 -16.29 -20.18
C ALA A 26 15.45 -15.61 -18.89
N ASN A 27 14.47 -14.72 -18.99
CA ASN A 27 13.92 -13.94 -17.88
C ASN A 27 12.37 -14.00 -17.84
N LEU A 28 11.78 -15.07 -18.39
CA LEU A 28 10.33 -15.16 -18.60
C LEU A 28 9.51 -14.81 -17.35
N HIS A 29 9.86 -15.39 -16.20
CA HIS A 29 9.12 -15.19 -14.96
C HIS A 29 9.28 -13.78 -14.39
N LEU A 30 10.38 -13.08 -14.69
CA LEU A 30 10.58 -11.67 -14.31
C LEU A 30 9.64 -10.70 -15.04
N TYR A 31 9.01 -11.12 -16.13
CA TYR A 31 7.96 -10.34 -16.78
C TYR A 31 6.57 -10.70 -16.26
N VAL A 32 6.27 -11.99 -16.20
CA VAL A 32 4.91 -12.47 -15.94
C VAL A 32 4.54 -12.37 -14.46
N GLU A 33 5.44 -12.75 -13.54
CA GLU A 33 5.09 -12.76 -12.11
C GLU A 33 4.95 -11.36 -11.53
N PRO A 34 5.85 -10.39 -11.78
CA PRO A 34 5.64 -9.04 -11.27
C PRO A 34 4.40 -8.38 -11.86
N LEU A 35 4.04 -8.69 -13.11
CA LEU A 35 2.79 -8.22 -13.70
C LEU A 35 1.58 -8.83 -12.98
N ALA A 36 1.58 -10.15 -12.78
CA ALA A 36 0.50 -10.84 -12.08
C ALA A 36 0.33 -10.31 -10.65
N LEU A 37 1.44 -10.15 -9.92
CA LEU A 37 1.46 -9.59 -8.57
C LEU A 37 0.96 -8.14 -8.58
N PHE A 38 1.45 -7.32 -9.51
CA PHE A 38 1.01 -5.94 -9.68
C PHE A 38 -0.51 -5.87 -9.91
N LEU A 39 -1.06 -6.67 -10.83
CA LEU A 39 -2.50 -6.65 -11.14
C LEU A 39 -3.34 -7.13 -9.96
N ARG A 40 -2.93 -8.19 -9.26
CA ARG A 40 -3.62 -8.68 -8.05
C ARG A 40 -3.62 -7.63 -6.92
N ARG A 41 -2.54 -6.86 -6.83
CA ARG A 41 -2.35 -5.77 -5.85
C ARG A 41 -2.82 -4.40 -6.36
N ALA A 42 -3.23 -4.28 -7.62
CA ALA A 42 -3.58 -2.98 -8.21
C ALA A 42 -4.82 -2.36 -7.55
N ARG A 43 -5.62 -3.16 -6.84
CA ARG A 43 -6.70 -2.71 -5.95
C ARG A 43 -6.24 -1.86 -4.76
N GLU A 44 -4.93 -1.86 -4.46
CA GLU A 44 -4.31 -1.03 -3.40
C GLU A 44 -3.90 0.34 -3.93
N LEU A 45 -3.94 0.55 -5.25
CA LEU A 45 -3.73 1.87 -5.83
C LEU A 45 -4.91 2.78 -5.46
N ASP A 46 -4.59 3.99 -5.00
CA ASP A 46 -5.61 4.99 -4.71
C ASP A 46 -6.01 5.71 -6.01
N PHE A 47 -7.19 5.37 -6.52
CA PHE A 47 -7.80 6.05 -7.67
C PHE A 47 -8.70 7.23 -7.25
N SER A 48 -8.64 7.67 -6.00
CA SER A 48 -9.32 8.89 -5.55
C SER A 48 -8.93 10.11 -6.40
N PRO A 49 -9.78 11.15 -6.49
CA PRO A 49 -9.49 12.33 -7.32
C PRO A 49 -8.14 12.99 -7.07
N ARG A 50 -7.61 12.91 -5.84
CA ARG A 50 -6.32 13.49 -5.44
C ARG A 50 -5.12 12.67 -5.96
N GLU A 51 -5.17 11.35 -5.82
CA GLU A 51 -4.07 10.45 -6.17
C GLU A 51 -4.20 9.80 -7.57
N PHE A 52 -5.34 9.98 -8.26
CA PHE A 52 -5.64 9.36 -9.56
C PHE A 52 -4.48 9.50 -10.57
N ARG A 53 -3.91 10.71 -10.71
CA ARG A 53 -2.80 10.96 -11.63
C ARG A 53 -1.55 10.16 -11.25
N ARG A 54 -1.25 10.04 -9.96
CA ARG A 54 -0.10 9.27 -9.46
C ARG A 54 -0.30 7.78 -9.73
N SER A 55 -1.45 7.23 -9.36
CA SER A 55 -1.81 5.83 -9.57
C SER A 55 -1.79 5.47 -11.06
N MET A 56 -2.37 6.31 -11.91
CA MET A 56 -2.32 6.14 -13.36
C MET A 56 -0.90 6.20 -13.92
N ASN A 57 -0.03 7.06 -13.38
CA ASN A 57 1.37 7.08 -13.80
C ASN A 57 2.11 5.79 -13.45
N VAL A 58 1.78 5.14 -12.33
CA VAL A 58 2.32 3.82 -11.96
C VAL A 58 1.86 2.77 -12.98
N VAL A 59 0.55 2.69 -13.26
CA VAL A 59 -0.01 1.76 -14.26
C VAL A 59 0.65 1.95 -15.62
N ARG A 60 0.79 3.20 -16.09
CA ARG A 60 1.47 3.50 -17.38
C ARG A 60 2.92 3.04 -17.40
N ARG A 61 3.66 3.17 -16.30
CA ARG A 61 5.06 2.73 -16.22
C ARG A 61 5.17 1.22 -16.34
N VAL A 62 4.30 0.48 -15.66
CA VAL A 62 4.24 -0.99 -15.77
C VAL A 62 3.88 -1.39 -17.20
N PHE A 63 2.81 -0.82 -17.76
CA PHE A 63 2.31 -1.17 -19.11
C PHE A 63 3.25 -0.72 -20.23
N ARG A 64 4.22 0.15 -19.94
CA ARG A 64 5.25 0.54 -20.92
C ARG A 64 6.19 -0.62 -21.25
N VAL A 65 6.42 -1.53 -20.30
CA VAL A 65 7.30 -2.69 -20.48
C VAL A 65 6.69 -3.70 -21.46
N PHE A 66 5.37 -3.83 -21.45
CA PHE A 66 4.63 -4.81 -22.25
C PHE A 66 4.18 -4.20 -23.58
N THR A 67 5.14 -3.98 -24.49
CA THR A 67 4.80 -3.61 -25.87
C THR A 67 4.15 -4.78 -26.61
N PRO A 68 3.38 -4.54 -27.69
CA PRO A 68 2.71 -5.62 -28.42
C PRO A 68 3.66 -6.74 -28.85
N GLU A 69 4.86 -6.38 -29.29
CA GLU A 69 5.88 -7.33 -29.73
C GLU A 69 6.40 -8.18 -28.57
N VAL A 70 6.64 -7.56 -27.40
CA VAL A 70 7.02 -8.27 -26.17
C VAL A 70 5.92 -9.24 -25.75
N VAL A 71 4.65 -8.82 -25.81
CA VAL A 71 3.50 -9.66 -25.46
C VAL A 71 3.38 -10.84 -26.43
N THR A 72 3.62 -10.64 -27.73
CA THR A 72 3.64 -11.75 -28.70
C THR A 72 4.71 -12.78 -28.36
N VAL A 73 5.93 -12.33 -28.01
CA VAL A 73 7.02 -13.23 -27.59
C VAL A 73 6.66 -13.96 -26.29
N LEU A 74 6.12 -13.26 -25.29
CA LEU A 74 5.70 -13.86 -24.02
C LEU A 74 4.59 -14.91 -24.22
N ASN A 75 3.54 -14.57 -24.97
CA ASN A 75 2.46 -15.51 -25.29
C ASN A 75 2.99 -16.71 -26.07
N GLY A 76 3.92 -16.48 -27.00
CA GLY A 76 4.66 -17.53 -27.68
C GLY A 76 5.33 -18.47 -26.67
N LEU A 77 6.21 -17.95 -25.82
CA LEU A 77 6.95 -18.73 -24.82
C LEU A 77 6.05 -19.46 -23.81
N LEU A 78 4.97 -18.82 -23.35
CA LEU A 78 4.02 -19.40 -22.41
C LEU A 78 3.16 -20.51 -23.04
N ALA A 79 2.64 -20.29 -24.25
CA ALA A 79 1.87 -21.31 -24.97
C ALA A 79 2.75 -22.48 -25.42
N SER A 80 4.03 -22.21 -25.67
CA SER A 80 4.98 -23.14 -26.27
C SER A 80 5.92 -23.82 -25.27
N ARG A 81 5.56 -23.89 -23.98
CA ARG A 81 6.17 -24.83 -23.01
C ARG A 81 6.26 -26.27 -23.57
N GLN A 82 5.49 -26.58 -24.60
CA GLN A 82 5.53 -27.86 -25.33
C GLN A 82 6.06 -27.80 -26.79
N SER A 83 6.31 -26.63 -27.42
CA SER A 83 6.54 -26.56 -28.89
C SER A 83 7.63 -25.61 -29.43
N ASN A 84 8.15 -24.62 -28.69
CA ASN A 84 9.22 -23.75 -29.21
C ASN A 84 10.59 -24.34 -28.92
N ALA A 85 11.07 -25.17 -29.84
CA ALA A 85 12.42 -25.74 -29.78
C ALA A 85 13.53 -24.66 -29.69
N ARG A 86 13.28 -23.45 -30.22
CA ARG A 86 14.31 -22.40 -30.32
C ARG A 86 14.76 -21.84 -28.97
N PHE A 87 13.84 -21.67 -28.02
CA PHE A 87 14.11 -21.02 -26.73
C PHE A 87 13.82 -21.89 -25.52
N SER A 88 13.35 -23.13 -25.72
CA SER A 88 13.03 -24.07 -24.64
C SER A 88 14.22 -24.31 -23.70
N SER A 89 15.45 -24.37 -24.24
CA SER A 89 16.66 -24.54 -23.42
C SER A 89 16.95 -23.35 -22.51
N LEU A 90 16.65 -22.12 -22.95
CA LEU A 90 16.83 -20.91 -22.14
C LEU A 90 15.77 -20.80 -21.06
N VAL A 91 14.50 -21.10 -21.40
CA VAL A 91 13.39 -21.12 -20.42
C VAL A 91 13.65 -22.19 -19.37
N LYS A 92 13.99 -23.41 -19.79
CA LYS A 92 14.32 -24.50 -18.87
C LYS A 92 15.49 -24.13 -17.95
N LYS A 93 16.56 -23.54 -18.50
CA LYS A 93 17.68 -23.06 -17.68
C LYS A 93 17.26 -21.98 -16.69
N HIS A 94 16.34 -21.09 -17.07
CA HIS A 94 15.79 -20.08 -16.17
C HIS A 94 14.96 -20.72 -15.04
N GLU A 95 14.09 -21.69 -15.36
CA GLU A 95 13.33 -22.46 -14.38
C GLU A 95 14.25 -23.25 -13.43
N ASP A 96 15.26 -23.94 -13.97
CA ASP A 96 16.29 -24.64 -13.21
C ASP A 96 17.05 -23.70 -12.25
N ASN A 97 17.37 -22.47 -12.70
CA ASN A 97 18.03 -21.46 -11.87
C ASN A 97 17.13 -20.94 -10.74
N LEU A 98 15.81 -20.88 -10.95
CA LEU A 98 14.86 -20.49 -9.91
C LEU A 98 14.66 -21.60 -8.88
N GLY A 99 14.85 -22.87 -9.27
CA GLY A 99 14.75 -24.03 -8.38
C GLY A 99 13.38 -24.10 -7.70
N CYS A 100 13.37 -24.15 -6.36
CA CYS A 100 12.11 -24.18 -5.58
C CYS A 100 11.32 -22.87 -5.61
N HIS A 101 11.90 -21.78 -6.12
CA HIS A 101 11.21 -20.51 -6.36
C HIS A 101 10.58 -20.43 -7.74
N CYS A 102 10.78 -21.43 -8.59
CA CYS A 102 10.06 -21.50 -9.86
C CYS A 102 8.56 -21.64 -9.56
N PRO A 103 7.68 -20.87 -10.23
CA PRO A 103 6.25 -20.99 -10.02
C PRO A 103 5.80 -22.43 -10.28
N LEU A 104 5.03 -22.97 -9.32
CA LEU A 104 4.63 -24.38 -9.27
C LEU A 104 3.97 -24.83 -10.58
N GLU A 105 4.31 -26.05 -11.00
CA GLU A 105 3.61 -26.73 -12.09
C GLU A 105 2.11 -26.80 -11.74
N GLY A 106 1.28 -26.10 -12.51
CA GLY A 106 -0.17 -25.98 -12.27
C GLY A 106 -0.66 -24.55 -12.04
N TRP A 107 0.24 -23.58 -11.78
CA TRP A 107 -0.13 -22.17 -11.87
C TRP A 107 -0.29 -21.77 -13.33
N ASP A 108 -1.51 -21.40 -13.71
CA ASP A 108 -1.77 -20.82 -15.02
C ASP A 108 -1.11 -19.44 -15.08
N LEU A 109 0.09 -19.40 -15.66
CA LEU A 109 0.86 -18.18 -15.92
C LEU A 109 0.48 -17.56 -17.27
N SER A 110 -0.56 -18.05 -17.94
CA SER A 110 -1.03 -17.42 -19.17
C SER A 110 -1.40 -15.95 -18.92
N LEU A 111 -1.07 -15.06 -19.85
CA LEU A 111 -1.50 -13.66 -19.73
C LEU A 111 -3.03 -13.54 -19.76
N THR A 112 -3.72 -14.52 -20.35
CA THR A 112 -5.18 -14.65 -20.34
C THR A 112 -5.74 -14.92 -18.95
N SER A 113 -5.04 -15.67 -18.09
CA SER A 113 -5.45 -15.86 -16.69
C SER A 113 -5.54 -14.54 -15.90
N LEU A 114 -4.82 -13.51 -16.35
CA LEU A 114 -4.78 -12.19 -15.73
C LEU A 114 -5.94 -11.29 -16.18
N GLN A 115 -6.82 -11.74 -17.09
CA GLN A 115 -7.94 -10.95 -17.61
C GLN A 115 -8.86 -10.43 -16.50
N THR A 116 -9.22 -11.27 -15.52
CA THR A 116 -10.08 -10.84 -14.41
C THR A 116 -9.41 -9.77 -13.55
N SER A 117 -8.13 -9.93 -13.23
CA SER A 117 -7.39 -8.94 -12.43
C SER A 117 -7.21 -7.61 -13.19
N MET A 118 -6.94 -7.70 -14.49
CA MET A 118 -6.86 -6.56 -15.39
C MET A 118 -8.22 -5.84 -15.51
N HIS A 119 -9.31 -6.59 -15.65
CA HIS A 119 -10.67 -6.05 -15.70
C HIS A 119 -10.98 -5.24 -14.45
N ASN A 120 -10.75 -5.81 -13.27
CA ASN A 120 -11.01 -5.15 -11.99
C ASN A 120 -10.22 -3.84 -11.84
N LEU A 121 -8.95 -3.82 -12.29
CA LEU A 121 -8.13 -2.60 -12.30
C LEU A 121 -8.74 -1.51 -13.20
N LEU A 122 -9.12 -1.89 -14.43
CA LEU A 122 -9.69 -0.96 -15.38
C LEU A 122 -11.05 -0.43 -14.91
N GLU A 123 -11.88 -1.32 -14.36
CA GLU A 123 -13.18 -0.97 -13.81
C GLU A 123 -13.05 0.05 -12.68
N GLU A 124 -12.19 -0.20 -11.69
CA GLU A 124 -11.95 0.75 -10.59
C GLU A 124 -11.47 2.10 -11.11
N ALA A 125 -10.49 2.11 -12.02
CA ALA A 125 -10.00 3.33 -12.63
C ALA A 125 -11.11 4.10 -13.39
N HIS A 126 -11.97 3.38 -14.13
CA HIS A 126 -13.10 3.97 -14.84
C HIS A 126 -14.18 4.50 -13.89
N LEU A 127 -14.54 3.76 -12.84
CA LEU A 127 -15.54 4.16 -11.86
C LEU A 127 -15.11 5.41 -11.12
N GLN A 128 -13.86 5.48 -10.66
CA GLN A 128 -13.36 6.67 -9.98
C GLN A 128 -13.21 7.86 -10.92
N HIS A 129 -12.77 7.64 -12.17
CA HIS A 129 -12.74 8.70 -13.17
C HIS A 129 -14.15 9.25 -13.44
N ARG A 130 -15.16 8.37 -13.62
CA ARG A 130 -16.56 8.78 -13.80
C ARG A 130 -17.12 9.48 -12.58
N LYS A 131 -16.82 9.01 -11.37
CA LYS A 131 -17.20 9.65 -10.12
C LYS A 131 -16.62 11.06 -10.05
N LYS A 132 -15.32 11.20 -10.31
CA LYS A 132 -14.63 12.50 -10.41
C LYS A 132 -15.31 13.40 -11.45
N VAL A 133 -15.58 12.89 -12.65
CA VAL A 133 -16.25 13.66 -13.72
C VAL A 133 -17.68 14.05 -13.33
N ARG A 134 -18.40 13.23 -12.57
CA ARG A 134 -19.76 13.53 -12.09
C ARG A 134 -19.77 14.56 -10.96
N ASP A 135 -18.88 14.40 -9.98
CA ASP A 135 -18.71 15.33 -8.86
C ASP A 135 -18.26 16.69 -9.39
N LEU A 136 -17.33 16.67 -10.35
CA LEU A 136 -16.98 17.84 -11.16
C LEU A 136 -18.19 18.31 -11.93
N GLY A 137 -19.00 17.50 -12.60
CA GLY A 137 -20.21 17.95 -13.31
C GLY A 137 -21.21 18.75 -12.45
N ILE A 138 -21.25 18.52 -11.13
CA ILE A 138 -22.05 19.34 -10.19
C ILE A 138 -21.31 20.63 -9.86
N ILE A 139 -20.00 20.55 -9.60
CA ILE A 139 -19.14 21.72 -9.37
C ILE A 139 -19.04 22.55 -10.64
N ASP A 140 -18.67 22.01 -11.80
CA ASP A 140 -18.77 22.51 -13.18
C ASP A 140 -20.15 23.02 -13.57
N ARG A 141 -21.28 22.73 -12.90
CA ARG A 141 -22.52 23.51 -13.12
C ARG A 141 -22.51 24.82 -12.35
N ILE A 142 -21.92 24.83 -11.16
CA ILE A 142 -21.67 26.02 -10.33
C ILE A 142 -20.50 26.83 -10.92
N GLU A 143 -19.52 26.14 -11.49
CA GLU A 143 -18.29 26.62 -12.06
C GLU A 143 -18.48 26.94 -13.54
N ALA A 144 -19.34 26.30 -14.35
CA ALA A 144 -19.71 26.81 -15.69
C ALA A 144 -20.51 28.12 -15.63
N ARG A 145 -21.11 28.47 -14.48
CA ARG A 145 -21.56 29.84 -14.21
C ARG A 145 -20.40 30.82 -13.93
N LEU A 146 -19.19 30.32 -13.65
CA LEU A 146 -17.96 31.04 -13.27
C LEU A 146 -16.79 30.89 -14.29
N GLN A 147 -16.82 29.88 -15.17
CA GLN A 147 -15.74 29.35 -16.03
C GLN A 147 -16.16 29.20 -17.50
N THR A 148 -17.12 29.99 -17.97
CA THR A 148 -17.04 30.51 -19.35
C THR A 148 -15.68 31.18 -19.65
N PHE A 149 -14.82 31.38 -18.63
CA PHE A 149 -13.54 32.06 -18.73
C PHE A 149 -12.24 31.22 -18.67
N PHE A 150 -12.13 29.97 -18.16
CA PHE A 150 -10.75 29.45 -17.88
C PHE A 150 -10.26 27.99 -18.07
N SER A 151 -11.02 26.89 -18.26
CA SER A 151 -10.30 25.60 -18.41
C SER A 151 -11.02 24.41 -19.06
N THR A 152 -10.65 24.08 -20.31
CA THR A 152 -11.12 22.88 -21.05
C THR A 152 -10.05 21.78 -21.19
N GLY A 153 -8.83 21.98 -20.68
CA GLY A 153 -7.66 21.15 -21.08
C GLY A 153 -7.36 19.89 -20.24
N ALA A 154 -7.61 19.90 -18.93
CA ALA A 154 -7.08 18.88 -18.02
C ALA A 154 -7.87 17.55 -18.06
N MET A 155 -9.20 17.61 -18.18
CA MET A 155 -10.08 16.43 -18.21
C MET A 155 -9.85 15.57 -19.46
N SER A 156 -9.69 16.21 -20.62
CA SER A 156 -9.43 15.50 -21.88
C SER A 156 -8.12 14.71 -21.84
N TYR A 157 -7.13 15.11 -21.03
CA TYR A 157 -5.88 14.38 -20.89
C TYR A 157 -6.06 13.08 -20.10
N GLU A 158 -6.81 13.10 -18.99
CA GLU A 158 -7.05 11.90 -18.17
C GLU A 158 -7.84 10.85 -18.95
N GLU A 159 -8.89 11.26 -19.66
CA GLU A 159 -9.70 10.37 -20.49
C GLU A 159 -8.89 9.72 -21.61
N ARG A 160 -8.12 10.52 -22.39
CA ARG A 160 -7.21 9.98 -23.41
C ARG A 160 -6.20 9.00 -22.82
N SER A 161 -5.70 9.31 -21.62
CA SER A 161 -4.72 8.46 -20.98
C SER A 161 -5.30 7.12 -20.52
N LEU A 162 -6.56 7.12 -20.05
CA LEU A 162 -7.29 5.93 -19.69
C LEU A 162 -7.58 5.08 -20.93
N ALA A 163 -8.01 5.71 -22.04
CA ALA A 163 -8.20 5.04 -23.32
C ALA A 163 -6.91 4.35 -23.83
N VAL A 164 -5.75 5.01 -23.69
CA VAL A 164 -4.45 4.40 -24.03
C VAL A 164 -4.13 3.19 -23.14
N ILE A 165 -4.44 3.26 -21.84
CA ILE A 165 -4.24 2.13 -20.91
C ILE A 165 -5.16 0.98 -21.25
N VAL A 166 -6.44 1.23 -21.54
CA VAL A 166 -7.41 0.21 -21.96
C VAL A 166 -6.96 -0.47 -23.25
N ALA A 167 -6.52 0.31 -24.25
CA ALA A 167 -6.01 -0.24 -25.51
C ALA A 167 -4.79 -1.16 -25.28
N ARG A 168 -3.88 -0.78 -24.37
CA ARG A 168 -2.74 -1.63 -24.00
C ARG A 168 -3.16 -2.86 -23.21
N ALA A 169 -4.07 -2.73 -22.26
CA ALA A 169 -4.58 -3.84 -21.48
C ALA A 169 -5.17 -4.93 -22.39
N LYS A 170 -5.97 -4.53 -23.39
CA LYS A 170 -6.52 -5.43 -24.42
C LYS A 170 -5.45 -6.27 -25.10
N ILE A 171 -4.30 -5.69 -25.40
CA ILE A 171 -3.18 -6.39 -26.02
C ILE A 171 -2.51 -7.32 -25.00
N ILE A 172 -2.20 -6.82 -23.80
CA ILE A 172 -1.43 -7.55 -22.77
C ILE A 172 -2.10 -8.85 -22.38
N VAL A 173 -3.40 -8.81 -22.03
CA VAL A 173 -4.13 -9.99 -21.53
C VAL A 173 -5.00 -10.64 -22.61
N ALA A 174 -4.85 -10.21 -23.87
CA ALA A 174 -5.63 -10.70 -25.02
C ALA A 174 -7.15 -10.71 -24.75
N PHE A 175 -7.71 -9.57 -24.34
CA PHE A 175 -9.17 -9.45 -24.15
C PHE A 175 -9.92 -9.78 -25.45
N PRO A 176 -11.14 -10.34 -25.37
CA PRO A 176 -11.91 -10.68 -26.56
C PRO A 176 -12.24 -9.44 -27.41
N PRO A 177 -12.43 -9.61 -28.73
CA PRO A 177 -12.86 -8.51 -29.60
C PRO A 177 -14.20 -7.96 -29.11
N GLY A 178 -14.31 -6.63 -29.05
CA GLY A 178 -15.50 -5.97 -28.50
C GLY A 178 -15.51 -5.82 -26.98
N TYR A 179 -14.43 -6.19 -26.27
CA TYR A 179 -14.33 -5.90 -24.84
C TYR A 179 -14.44 -4.39 -24.58
N GLU A 180 -15.43 -4.01 -23.79
CA GLU A 180 -15.62 -2.66 -23.27
C GLU A 180 -15.63 -2.72 -21.75
N VAL A 181 -14.98 -1.74 -21.13
CA VAL A 181 -15.06 -1.57 -19.67
C VAL A 181 -16.41 -0.93 -19.40
N LEU A 182 -17.45 -1.75 -19.35
CA LEU A 182 -18.78 -1.32 -18.96
C LEU A 182 -18.74 -1.03 -17.47
N ALA A 183 -18.47 0.23 -17.10
CA ALA A 183 -18.82 0.65 -15.76
C ALA A 183 -20.34 0.54 -15.68
N SER A 184 -20.81 -0.28 -14.74
CA SER A 184 -22.21 -0.56 -14.46
C SER A 184 -23.02 0.74 -14.34
N ASP A 185 -23.53 1.25 -15.46
CA ASP A 185 -24.26 2.53 -15.53
C ASP A 185 -25.75 2.35 -15.25
N GLY A 186 -26.22 1.10 -15.04
CA GLY A 186 -27.61 0.74 -15.27
C GLY A 186 -28.30 -0.09 -14.19
N ALA A 187 -27.80 -0.15 -12.95
CA ALA A 187 -28.55 -0.77 -11.86
C ALA A 187 -28.45 0.10 -10.61
N GLY A 188 -29.55 0.76 -10.26
CA GLY A 188 -29.74 1.36 -8.95
C GLY A 188 -29.29 0.37 -7.88
N THR A 189 -28.43 0.82 -6.96
CA THR A 189 -27.98 -0.01 -5.82
C THR A 189 -27.33 -1.36 -6.18
N SER A 190 -26.72 -1.51 -7.36
CA SER A 190 -25.71 -2.57 -7.54
C SER A 190 -24.37 -2.04 -7.05
N GLY A 191 -23.95 -2.61 -5.93
CA GLY A 191 -22.89 -2.12 -5.07
C GLY A 191 -21.68 -1.60 -5.84
N SER A 192 -21.20 -0.43 -5.42
CA SER A 192 -19.76 -0.34 -5.19
C SER A 192 -19.36 -1.64 -4.48
N ILE A 193 -18.16 -2.15 -4.74
CA ILE A 193 -17.55 -3.17 -3.90
C ILE A 193 -17.22 -2.57 -2.50
N SER A 194 -18.08 -1.72 -1.94
CA SER A 194 -18.53 -1.84 -0.56
C SER A 194 -19.36 -3.12 -0.47
N ARG A 195 -18.68 -4.23 -0.19
CA ARG A 195 -19.28 -5.28 0.65
C ARG A 195 -19.53 -4.65 2.03
N SER A 196 -20.57 -3.85 2.15
CA SER A 196 -21.17 -3.58 3.45
C SER A 196 -22.00 -4.81 3.80
N ALA A 197 -21.54 -5.52 4.82
CA ALA A 197 -22.38 -5.82 5.97
C ALA A 197 -23.84 -6.13 5.64
N THR A 198 -24.14 -7.36 5.21
CA THR A 198 -25.34 -8.12 5.57
C THR A 198 -25.28 -9.50 4.90
N GLY A 199 -24.62 -10.45 5.56
CA GLY A 199 -24.58 -11.84 5.11
C GLY A 199 -23.29 -12.53 5.53
N ALA A 200 -23.31 -13.06 6.75
CA ALA A 200 -22.30 -13.92 7.37
C ALA A 200 -21.51 -14.79 6.36
N GLY A 201 -20.26 -14.41 6.11
CA GLY A 201 -19.35 -15.07 5.19
C GLY A 201 -18.05 -14.27 5.13
N ASP A 202 -17.31 -14.31 6.23
CA ASP A 202 -16.16 -13.46 6.56
C ASP A 202 -15.11 -13.40 5.44
N GLY A 203 -15.16 -12.33 4.65
CA GLY A 203 -14.08 -11.95 3.73
C GLY A 203 -12.95 -11.21 4.44
N ASN A 204 -13.12 -10.93 5.74
CA ASN A 204 -12.04 -10.46 6.58
C ASN A 204 -11.18 -11.65 7.01
N VAL A 205 -9.89 -11.36 7.07
CA VAL A 205 -8.89 -12.34 7.43
C VAL A 205 -8.89 -12.47 8.95
N HIS A 206 -9.24 -13.63 9.48
CA HIS A 206 -9.25 -13.86 10.93
C HIS A 206 -7.81 -14.06 11.43
N ARG A 207 -7.43 -13.24 12.41
CA ARG A 207 -6.18 -13.39 13.15
C ARG A 207 -6.46 -14.08 14.48
N SER A 208 -5.58 -15.00 14.84
CA SER A 208 -5.54 -15.57 16.19
C SER A 208 -5.19 -14.47 17.22
N ASN A 209 -5.44 -14.71 18.51
CA ASN A 209 -5.17 -13.77 19.62
C ASN A 209 -3.71 -13.27 19.74
N GLY A 210 -2.78 -13.73 18.89
CA GLY A 210 -1.40 -13.24 18.79
C GLY A 210 -1.10 -12.44 17.52
N GLY A 211 -2.12 -11.99 16.77
CA GLY A 211 -1.94 -11.23 15.51
C GLY A 211 -1.45 -12.09 14.33
N VAL A 212 -1.29 -13.40 14.52
CA VAL A 212 -0.82 -14.32 13.47
C VAL A 212 -1.99 -14.76 12.60
N LEU A 213 -1.82 -14.59 11.28
CA LEU A 213 -2.71 -15.07 10.24
C LEU A 213 -2.74 -16.60 10.16
N SER A 214 -3.95 -17.18 10.14
CA SER A 214 -4.17 -18.61 9.87
C SER A 214 -3.64 -19.00 8.48
N ALA A 215 -3.29 -20.28 8.27
CA ALA A 215 -2.73 -20.78 7.02
C ALA A 215 -3.70 -20.57 5.83
N ASP A 216 -4.99 -20.83 6.03
CA ASP A 216 -6.03 -20.63 5.01
C ASP A 216 -6.18 -19.16 4.61
N ASP A 217 -5.99 -18.29 5.59
CA ASP A 217 -6.12 -16.85 5.45
C ASP A 217 -4.89 -16.22 4.79
N ARG A 218 -3.70 -16.80 5.00
CA ARG A 218 -2.51 -16.51 4.18
C ARG A 218 -2.73 -16.92 2.73
N LEU A 219 -3.35 -18.08 2.47
CA LEU A 219 -3.68 -18.52 1.12
C LEU A 219 -4.71 -17.59 0.46
N LYS A 220 -5.72 -17.10 1.19
CA LYS A 220 -6.67 -16.08 0.69
C LYS A 220 -5.99 -14.76 0.36
N LEU A 221 -5.03 -14.33 1.17
CA LEU A 221 -4.24 -13.13 0.91
C LEU A 221 -3.33 -13.26 -0.31
N LEU A 222 -2.63 -14.39 -0.42
CA LEU A 222 -1.77 -14.71 -1.57
C LEU A 222 -2.59 -14.89 -2.85
N GLY A 223 -3.78 -15.47 -2.74
CA GLY A 223 -4.76 -15.61 -3.82
C GLY A 223 -5.50 -14.32 -4.16
N GLY A 224 -5.32 -13.24 -3.39
CA GLY A 224 -5.98 -11.96 -3.60
C GLY A 224 -7.49 -11.97 -3.33
N THR A 225 -8.04 -13.02 -2.71
CA THR A 225 -9.49 -13.15 -2.42
C THR A 225 -9.92 -12.37 -1.19
N ALA A 226 -8.99 -12.04 -0.29
CA ALA A 226 -9.21 -11.18 0.86
C ALA A 226 -8.32 -9.91 0.80
N LYS A 227 -8.85 -8.76 1.27
CA LYS A 227 -8.07 -7.52 1.45
C LYS A 227 -7.58 -7.47 2.90
N ILE A 228 -6.32 -7.17 3.12
CA ILE A 228 -5.86 -6.61 4.41
C ILE A 228 -5.95 -5.11 4.24
N SER A 229 -6.74 -4.42 5.07
CA SER A 229 -6.56 -2.99 5.21
C SER A 229 -5.16 -2.75 5.77
N PRO A 230 -4.37 -1.80 5.25
CA PRO A 230 -3.12 -1.39 5.90
C PRO A 230 -3.32 -0.98 7.36
N LEU A 231 -4.54 -0.53 7.72
CA LEU A 231 -4.96 -0.21 9.09
C LEU A 231 -5.32 -1.46 9.91
N ASP A 232 -5.62 -2.59 9.26
CA ASP A 232 -5.88 -3.89 9.91
C ASP A 232 -4.58 -4.71 10.04
N MET A 233 -3.44 -4.19 9.57
CA MET A 233 -2.19 -4.60 10.17
C MET A 233 -2.23 -4.06 11.59
N ASP A 234 -2.55 -4.92 12.56
CA ASP A 234 -2.05 -4.74 13.93
C ASP A 234 -0.52 -4.63 13.86
N GLU A 235 -0.02 -3.47 13.46
CA GLU A 235 1.13 -2.89 14.11
C GLU A 235 0.66 -2.77 15.55
N GLY A 236 0.96 -3.78 16.38
CA GLY A 236 0.63 -3.75 17.80
C GLY A 236 1.00 -2.38 18.36
N ASP A 237 0.15 -1.82 19.22
CA ASP A 237 0.22 -0.47 19.80
C ASP A 237 1.38 0.37 19.24
N TRP A 238 1.08 1.27 18.28
CA TRP A 238 2.01 2.17 17.58
C TRP A 238 3.12 2.77 18.45
N TYR A 239 2.84 2.93 19.74
CA TYR A 239 3.80 3.30 20.76
C TYR A 239 5.02 2.36 20.86
N TYR A 240 4.83 1.04 20.74
CA TYR A 240 5.83 -0.02 20.74
C TYR A 240 6.31 -0.43 19.33
N ALA A 241 5.93 0.32 18.29
CA ALA A 241 6.44 0.06 16.93
C ALA A 241 7.98 0.08 16.88
N PRO A 242 8.62 -0.70 15.99
CA PRO A 242 10.08 -0.69 15.87
C PRO A 242 10.64 0.73 15.61
N PRO A 243 11.88 1.03 16.06
CA PRO A 243 12.48 2.35 15.87
C PRO A 243 12.52 2.78 14.39
N GLN A 244 12.17 4.03 14.13
CA GLN A 244 12.23 4.61 12.79
C GLN A 244 13.65 5.14 12.47
N SER A 245 13.94 5.40 11.19
CA SER A 245 15.29 5.83 10.74
C SER A 245 15.79 7.15 11.32
N HIS A 246 14.89 7.99 11.83
CA HIS A 246 15.22 9.26 12.48
C HIS A 246 15.21 9.18 14.01
N GLU A 247 14.89 8.02 14.58
CA GLU A 247 14.91 7.79 16.01
C GLU A 247 16.25 7.17 16.43
N LEU A 248 16.77 7.56 17.58
CA LEU A 248 17.88 6.85 18.20
C LEU A 248 17.39 5.55 18.81
N ALA A 249 17.72 4.42 18.18
CA ALA A 249 17.28 3.09 18.61
C ALA A 249 17.53 2.78 20.10
N PHE A 250 18.63 3.26 20.68
CA PHE A 250 18.91 3.05 22.11
C PHE A 250 18.06 3.93 23.04
N LEU A 251 17.54 5.07 22.57
CA LEU A 251 16.78 6.03 23.36
C LEU A 251 15.28 5.69 23.40
N VAL A 252 14.78 5.06 22.33
CA VAL A 252 13.37 4.62 22.20
C VAL A 252 12.89 3.81 23.42
N PRO A 253 13.61 2.78 23.93
CA PRO A 253 13.18 2.03 25.11
C PRO A 253 13.10 2.88 26.40
N TRP A 254 13.96 3.90 26.53
CA TRP A 254 13.97 4.77 27.71
C TRP A 254 12.80 5.74 27.72
N VAL A 255 12.49 6.35 26.58
CA VAL A 255 11.35 7.28 26.47
C VAL A 255 10.02 6.57 26.58
N ILE A 256 9.92 5.32 26.08
CA ILE A 256 8.77 4.44 26.31
C ILE A 256 8.59 4.17 27.81
N ARG A 257 9.61 3.68 28.52
CA ARG A 257 9.50 3.45 29.97
C ARG A 257 9.15 4.71 30.77
N ALA A 258 9.70 5.86 30.40
CA ALA A 258 9.39 7.12 31.05
C ALA A 258 7.94 7.54 30.81
N SER A 259 7.45 7.36 29.59
CA SER A 259 6.08 7.65 29.20
C SER A 259 5.10 6.69 29.89
N ASP A 260 5.43 5.40 30.02
CA ASP A 260 4.63 4.42 30.79
C ASP A 260 4.55 4.79 32.26
N ALA A 261 5.67 5.13 32.90
CA ALA A 261 5.71 5.55 34.30
C ALA A 261 4.89 6.84 34.55
N ILE A 262 4.85 7.76 33.58
CA ILE A 262 4.02 8.96 33.66
C ILE A 262 2.54 8.61 33.50
N ASN A 263 2.20 7.80 32.51
CA ASN A 263 0.82 7.36 32.26
C ASN A 263 0.26 6.56 33.44
N GLU A 264 1.07 5.70 34.07
CA GLU A 264 0.70 4.95 35.28
C GLU A 264 0.42 5.90 36.46
N ARG A 265 1.30 6.88 36.71
CA ARG A 265 1.12 7.85 37.80
C ARG A 265 -0.06 8.78 37.59
N LEU A 266 -0.40 9.09 36.34
CA LEU A 266 -1.56 9.92 35.98
C LEU A 266 -2.85 9.09 35.91
N GLY A 267 -2.78 7.76 35.90
CA GLY A 267 -3.96 6.91 35.70
C GLY A 267 -4.53 6.98 34.29
N LEU A 268 -3.67 7.20 33.29
CA LEU A 268 -4.02 7.21 31.86
C LEU A 268 -3.97 5.83 31.20
N HIS A 269 -3.48 4.81 31.91
CA HIS A 269 -3.45 3.46 31.39
C HIS A 269 -4.84 2.84 31.52
N GLU A 270 -5.49 2.50 30.40
CA GLU A 270 -6.62 1.57 30.42
C GLU A 270 -6.13 0.29 31.09
N GLU A 271 -6.72 -0.06 32.24
CA GLU A 271 -6.59 -1.38 32.79
C GLU A 271 -7.08 -2.35 31.72
N VAL A 272 -6.14 -3.08 31.11
CA VAL A 272 -6.48 -4.26 30.33
C VAL A 272 -7.20 -5.18 31.31
N VAL A 273 -8.52 -5.20 31.23
CA VAL A 273 -9.45 -6.01 32.02
C VAL A 273 -8.97 -7.47 31.92
N GLY A 274 -8.23 -7.94 32.92
CA GLY A 274 -7.63 -9.27 32.87
C GLY A 274 -6.55 -9.61 33.90
N GLY A 275 -6.08 -8.65 34.72
CA GLY A 275 -5.08 -8.91 35.76
C GLY A 275 -5.67 -8.84 37.16
N ARG A 276 -5.63 -9.96 37.91
CA ARG A 276 -5.93 -10.06 39.35
C ARG A 276 -5.36 -8.86 40.12
N GLY A 277 -6.24 -8.10 40.75
CA GLY A 277 -5.87 -7.03 41.68
C GLY A 277 -5.14 -7.62 42.89
N ASP A 278 -3.83 -7.42 42.95
CA ASP A 278 -3.08 -7.46 44.20
C ASP A 278 -3.28 -6.10 44.89
N GLU A 279 -4.38 -5.96 45.64
CA GLU A 279 -4.58 -4.93 46.66
C GLU A 279 -3.63 -5.18 47.87
N ARG A 280 -2.32 -5.19 47.64
CA ARG A 280 -1.33 -5.26 48.71
C ARG A 280 -0.23 -4.23 48.51
N ALA A 281 -0.02 -3.44 49.57
CA ALA A 281 0.93 -2.33 49.75
C ALA A 281 0.46 -1.03 49.06
N ASP A 282 0.23 0.09 49.76
CA ASP A 282 1.06 0.71 50.79
C ASP A 282 0.17 1.44 51.81
N LYS A 283 0.21 1.02 53.08
CA LYS A 283 -0.45 1.73 54.18
C LYS A 283 0.46 2.71 54.93
N ASP A 284 1.69 2.91 54.46
CA ASP A 284 2.74 3.61 55.24
C ASP A 284 3.54 4.63 54.42
N LYS A 285 3.00 5.10 53.28
CA LYS A 285 3.54 6.25 52.55
C LYS A 285 2.98 7.52 53.18
N GLY A 286 3.82 8.25 53.91
CA GLY A 286 3.44 9.44 54.67
C GLY A 286 2.59 10.46 53.90
N ASP A 287 1.78 11.22 54.64
CA ASP A 287 0.68 12.07 54.15
C ASP A 287 1.03 12.95 52.92
N ALA A 288 2.27 13.42 52.82
CA ALA A 288 2.74 14.21 51.68
C ALA A 288 2.77 13.42 50.35
N ALA A 289 3.17 12.16 50.37
CA ALA A 289 3.21 11.32 49.17
C ALA A 289 1.80 10.95 48.69
N ALA A 290 0.87 10.73 49.63
CA ALA A 290 -0.53 10.50 49.34
C ALA A 290 -1.17 11.73 48.67
N ALA A 291 -0.90 12.94 49.19
CA ALA A 291 -1.40 14.18 48.60
C ALA A 291 -0.93 14.39 47.15
N ILE A 292 0.35 14.10 46.86
CA ILE A 292 0.91 14.21 45.49
C ILE A 292 0.25 13.19 44.55
N ALA A 293 0.05 11.95 45.01
CA ALA A 293 -0.60 10.92 44.20
C ALA A 293 -2.05 11.29 43.85
N ILE A 294 -2.80 11.87 44.79
CA ILE A 294 -4.16 12.36 44.55
C ILE A 294 -4.13 13.47 43.50
N ALA A 295 -3.25 14.46 43.65
CA ALA A 295 -3.13 15.57 42.69
C ALA A 295 -2.82 15.09 41.26
N LEU A 296 -1.90 14.12 41.11
CA LEU A 296 -1.56 13.55 39.81
C LEU A 296 -2.74 12.80 39.17
N LYS A 297 -3.51 12.05 39.94
CA LYS A 297 -4.74 11.40 39.45
C LYS A 297 -5.78 12.41 39.00
N THR A 298 -5.96 13.51 39.74
CA THR A 298 -6.87 14.59 39.34
C THR A 298 -6.45 15.25 38.03
N ILE A 299 -5.15 15.47 37.83
CA ILE A 299 -4.62 15.99 36.54
C ILE A 299 -4.89 14.98 35.41
N GLY A 300 -4.67 13.68 35.65
CA GLY A 300 -4.96 12.63 34.67
C GLY A 300 -6.42 12.57 34.26
N GLN A 301 -7.36 12.68 35.22
CA GLN A 301 -8.80 12.75 34.91
C GLN A 301 -9.14 13.97 34.05
N TRP A 302 -8.52 15.12 34.32
CA TRP A 302 -8.71 16.31 33.50
C TRP A 302 -8.18 16.14 32.08
N LEU A 303 -7.02 15.48 31.93
CA LEU A 303 -6.46 15.13 30.62
C LEU A 303 -7.36 14.16 29.84
N LEU A 304 -7.93 13.15 30.49
CA LEU A 304 -8.91 12.25 29.87
C LEU A 304 -10.15 13.01 29.41
N TYR A 305 -10.66 13.93 30.23
CA TYR A 305 -11.79 14.81 29.85
C TYR A 305 -11.45 15.70 28.65
N ALA A 306 -10.20 16.15 28.54
CA ALA A 306 -9.68 16.89 27.39
C ALA A 306 -9.39 15.99 26.16
N GLY A 307 -9.65 14.69 26.23
CA GLY A 307 -9.42 13.74 25.13
C GLY A 307 -7.97 13.30 24.96
N VAL A 308 -7.12 13.50 25.98
CA VAL A 308 -5.73 13.01 26.00
C VAL A 308 -5.71 11.65 26.68
N TRP A 309 -5.66 10.60 25.86
CA TRP A 309 -5.73 9.21 26.33
C TRP A 309 -4.39 8.68 26.84
N ARG A 310 -3.27 9.17 26.31
CA ARG A 310 -1.90 8.83 26.73
C ARG A 310 -0.94 9.98 26.47
N ILE A 311 0.05 10.15 27.33
CA ILE A 311 1.24 10.94 27.04
C ILE A 311 2.21 10.06 26.28
N ASN A 312 2.79 10.56 25.18
CA ASN A 312 3.79 9.84 24.39
C ASN A 312 5.07 10.67 24.34
N LEU A 313 6.14 10.19 24.98
CA LEU A 313 7.46 10.84 24.96
C LEU A 313 8.38 10.35 23.83
N ARG A 314 7.92 9.45 22.96
CA ARG A 314 8.73 8.87 21.87
C ARG A 314 9.30 9.92 20.92
N PHE A 315 8.63 11.06 20.76
CA PHE A 315 9.16 12.17 19.96
C PHE A 315 10.51 12.69 20.45
N LEU A 316 10.87 12.50 21.74
CA LEU A 316 12.18 12.87 22.28
C LEU A 316 13.32 11.95 21.80
N ALA A 317 13.01 10.78 21.23
CA ALA A 317 13.99 9.89 20.62
C ALA A 317 14.50 10.35 19.26
N ASP A 318 13.92 11.40 18.69
CA ASP A 318 14.37 11.96 17.42
C ASP A 318 15.69 12.72 17.59
N TYR A 319 16.68 12.41 16.75
CA TYR A 319 18.02 13.02 16.83
C TYR A 319 17.99 14.55 16.69
N ARG A 320 16.94 15.12 16.09
CA ARG A 320 16.75 16.56 15.97
C ARG A 320 16.61 17.24 17.34
N TRP A 321 16.06 16.56 18.35
CA TRP A 321 15.93 17.09 19.71
C TRP A 321 17.23 17.07 20.50
N ILE A 322 18.18 16.20 20.16
CA ILE A 322 19.49 16.18 20.81
C ILE A 322 20.19 17.53 20.65
N LEU A 323 20.09 18.12 19.45
CA LEU A 323 20.62 19.46 19.18
C LEU A 323 19.94 20.53 20.05
N VAL A 324 18.64 20.40 20.29
CA VAL A 324 17.88 21.29 21.19
C VAL A 324 18.35 21.13 22.64
N PHE A 325 18.58 19.91 23.12
CA PHE A 325 19.12 19.69 24.47
C PHE A 325 20.52 20.25 24.64
N PHE A 326 21.42 20.05 23.66
CA PHE A 326 22.75 20.66 23.69
C PHE A 326 22.67 22.19 23.64
N PHE A 327 21.77 22.74 22.82
CA PHE A 327 21.54 24.18 22.75
C PHE A 327 21.02 24.75 24.07
N LEU A 328 20.01 24.12 24.69
CA LEU A 328 19.48 24.55 25.99
C LEU A 328 20.51 24.42 27.11
N ARG A 329 21.34 23.37 27.09
CA ARG A 329 22.45 23.20 28.03
C ARG A 329 23.50 24.29 27.85
N TRP A 330 23.86 24.60 26.60
CA TRP A 330 24.78 25.69 26.26
C TRP A 330 24.22 27.04 26.72
N LEU A 331 22.95 27.33 26.41
CA LEU A 331 22.27 28.56 26.83
C LEU A 331 22.26 28.72 28.35
N ARG A 332 21.98 27.64 29.09
CA ARG A 332 22.06 27.63 30.56
C ARG A 332 23.47 27.92 31.05
N GLN A 333 24.51 27.36 30.43
CA GLN A 333 25.90 27.65 30.80
C GLN A 333 26.26 29.11 30.54
N CYS A 334 25.77 29.74 29.48
CA CYS A 334 26.00 31.16 29.20
C CYS A 334 25.27 32.11 30.16
N ILE A 335 24.13 31.69 30.73
CA ILE A 335 23.34 32.53 31.65
C ILE A 335 23.85 32.43 33.08
N TYR A 336 24.34 31.25 33.50
CA TYR A 336 24.68 30.96 34.89
C TYR A 336 26.17 30.71 35.15
N GLY A 337 27.02 30.76 34.12
CA GLY A 337 28.47 30.62 34.22
C GLY A 337 29.17 31.90 33.85
#